data_AF-A0A7C1GMH6-F1
#
_entry.id   AF-A0A7C1GMH6-F1
#
_cell.length_a   1.000
_cell.length_b   1.000
_cell.length_c   1.000
_cell.angle_alpha   90.00
_cell.angle_beta   90.00
_cell.angle_gamma   90.00
#
_symmetry.space_group_name_H-M   'P 1'
#
loop_
_entity.id
_entity.type
_entity.pdbx_description
1 polymer ?
#
loop_
_entity_poly.entity_id
_entity_poly.type
_entity_poly.pdbx_seq_one_letter_code
_entity_poly.pdbx_strand_id
1 'polypeptide(L)'
;MRNVLCGLFCLSVLLFAPLPLIAQDLSQADALFDTGSIENLKQSAELYVKALEANPSSYEAAWKASRSYREYANTAKQLNVDGWEAICKEYGKLGMNYGERAIELNPDAIDGYFWYGCSVGNYSDGVSILTALKEGLKNKTQESFEKSYELDKMYVDGGPMKALGRFWFVLPWPLAKKDLALDFLREFQQSFPDDPEGQVFLAEVLIDKKEKEEARALLEKTAASDETYFADWAKRLLADLK
;
A
#
# COMPACT_ATOMS: atom_id res chain seq x y z
N MET A 1 35.32 6.74 -69.95
CA MET A 1 34.68 5.72 -69.09
C MET A 1 35.40 5.75 -67.74
N ARG A 2 35.06 6.76 -66.91
CA ARG A 2 34.23 6.68 -65.68
C ARG A 2 34.97 6.00 -64.51
N ASN A 3 35.66 6.85 -63.75
CA ASN A 3 36.26 6.56 -62.45
C ASN A 3 35.16 6.21 -61.43
N VAL A 4 35.36 5.17 -60.63
CA VAL A 4 34.49 4.86 -59.49
C VAL A 4 35.37 4.79 -58.24
N LEU A 5 35.29 5.84 -57.42
CA LEU A 5 35.76 5.85 -56.03
C LEU A 5 34.78 5.00 -55.19
N CYS A 6 35.27 3.91 -54.59
CA CYS A 6 34.55 3.22 -53.52
C CYS A 6 34.93 3.88 -52.18
N GLY A 7 34.05 4.70 -51.63
CA GLY A 7 34.17 5.23 -50.28
C GLY A 7 33.90 4.16 -49.23
N LEU A 8 34.85 3.94 -48.32
CA LEU A 8 34.64 3.18 -47.09
C LEU A 8 33.77 4.00 -46.14
N PHE A 9 32.58 3.51 -45.82
CA PHE A 9 31.73 4.04 -44.76
C PHE A 9 32.05 3.27 -43.46
N CYS A 10 32.92 3.81 -42.61
CA CYS A 10 33.18 3.25 -41.28
C CYS A 10 31.98 3.52 -40.38
N LEU A 11 31.13 2.51 -40.19
CA LEU A 11 30.04 2.50 -39.23
C LEU A 11 30.64 2.34 -37.82
N SER A 12 30.83 3.44 -37.09
CA SER A 12 31.24 3.42 -35.69
C SER A 12 30.07 2.96 -34.82
N VAL A 13 30.05 1.66 -34.49
CA VAL A 13 29.18 1.10 -33.45
C VAL A 13 29.72 1.56 -32.10
N LEU A 14 29.08 2.57 -31.51
CA LEU A 14 29.29 2.93 -30.10
C LEU A 14 28.72 1.80 -29.24
N LEU A 15 29.59 0.90 -28.80
CA LEU A 15 29.29 -0.09 -27.76
C LEU A 15 29.06 0.66 -26.44
N PHE A 16 27.80 0.94 -26.11
CA PHE A 16 27.41 1.30 -24.76
C PHE A 16 27.64 0.07 -23.86
N ALA A 17 28.78 0.02 -23.18
CA ALA A 17 28.97 -0.93 -22.10
C ALA A 17 28.00 -0.54 -20.96
N PRO A 18 27.19 -1.47 -20.43
CA PRO A 18 26.35 -1.18 -19.27
C PRO A 18 27.27 -0.84 -18.10
N LEU A 19 27.14 0.38 -17.57
CA LEU A 19 27.79 0.76 -16.32
C LEU A 19 27.35 -0.23 -15.24
N PRO A 20 28.28 -0.80 -14.44
CA PRO A 20 27.89 -1.66 -13.33
C PRO A 20 27.01 -0.84 -12.38
N LEU A 21 25.77 -1.27 -12.20
CA LEU A 21 24.85 -0.72 -11.21
C LEU A 21 25.48 -1.01 -9.84
N ILE A 22 26.14 -0.02 -9.23
CA ILE A 22 26.59 -0.15 -7.84
C ILE A 22 25.31 -0.28 -7.01
N ALA A 23 25.13 -1.43 -6.37
CA ALA A 23 24.03 -1.61 -5.42
C ALA A 23 24.16 -0.53 -4.34
N GLN A 24 23.10 0.27 -4.19
CA GLN A 24 23.06 1.34 -3.22
C GLN A 24 22.91 0.73 -1.82
N ASP A 25 23.73 1.15 -0.86
CA ASP A 25 23.59 0.70 0.52
C ASP A 25 22.36 1.34 1.17
N LEU A 26 21.37 0.52 1.49
CA LEU A 26 20.12 0.90 2.15
C LEU A 26 20.03 0.38 3.59
N SER A 27 21.08 -0.28 4.10
CA SER A 27 21.04 -1.04 5.35
C SER A 27 20.67 -0.22 6.58
N GLN A 28 21.10 1.05 6.64
CA GLN A 28 20.72 1.95 7.74
C GLN A 28 19.22 2.27 7.74
N ALA A 29 18.64 2.49 6.55
CA ALA A 29 17.21 2.75 6.41
C ALA A 29 16.39 1.49 6.74
N ASP A 30 16.85 0.33 6.26
CA ASP A 30 16.25 -0.97 6.57
C ASP A 30 16.25 -1.22 8.09
N ALA A 31 17.38 -1.02 8.77
CA ALA A 31 17.49 -1.22 10.22
C ALA A 31 16.56 -0.30 11.03
N LEU A 32 16.36 0.94 10.59
CA LEU A 32 15.39 1.85 11.22
C LEU A 32 13.95 1.40 10.99
N PHE A 33 13.61 1.02 9.75
CA PHE A 33 12.28 0.49 9.42
C PHE A 33 11.92 -0.71 10.29
N ASP A 34 12.85 -1.66 10.45
CA ASP A 34 12.64 -2.92 11.17
C ASP A 34 12.36 -2.72 12.67
N THR A 35 12.70 -1.56 13.25
CA THR A 35 12.34 -1.27 14.64
C THR A 35 10.83 -1.04 14.83
N GLY A 36 10.11 -0.68 13.76
CA GLY A 36 8.68 -0.39 13.79
C GLY A 36 8.25 0.84 14.62
N SER A 37 9.18 1.59 15.22
CA SER A 37 8.82 2.79 15.97
C SER A 37 8.39 3.91 15.03
N ILE A 38 7.40 4.71 15.45
CA ILE A 38 6.86 5.79 14.62
C ILE A 38 7.95 6.80 14.21
N GLU A 39 8.87 7.15 15.11
CA GLU A 39 9.99 8.04 14.80
C GLU A 39 10.93 7.43 13.76
N ASN A 40 11.26 6.15 13.91
CA ASN A 40 12.20 5.46 13.04
C ASN A 40 11.61 5.16 11.65
N LEU A 41 10.30 4.93 11.55
CA LEU A 41 9.61 4.78 10.26
C LEU A 41 9.74 6.05 9.40
N LYS A 42 9.59 7.23 10.01
CA LYS A 42 9.79 8.51 9.32
C LYS A 42 11.25 8.71 8.92
N GLN A 43 12.19 8.46 9.83
CA GLN A 43 13.63 8.60 9.55
C GLN A 43 14.09 7.64 8.44
N SER A 44 13.60 6.39 8.47
CA SER A 44 13.80 5.40 7.43
C SER A 44 13.34 5.91 6.06
N ALA A 45 12.12 6.46 5.98
CA ALA A 45 11.59 7.04 4.76
C ALA A 45 12.52 8.14 4.21
N GLU A 46 12.96 9.06 5.06
CA GLU A 46 13.88 10.15 4.68
C GLU A 46 15.24 9.65 4.17
N LEU A 47 15.74 8.53 4.70
CA LEU A 47 16.97 7.91 4.18
C LEU A 47 16.75 7.27 2.81
N TYR A 48 15.63 6.59 2.56
CA TYR A 48 15.29 6.10 1.23
C TYR A 48 15.12 7.23 0.22
N VAL A 49 14.53 8.36 0.62
CA VAL A 49 14.42 9.53 -0.25
C VAL A 49 15.80 10.06 -0.64
N LYS A 50 16.72 10.23 0.33
CA LYS A 50 18.11 10.64 0.04
C LYS A 50 18.82 9.64 -0.88
N ALA A 51 18.57 8.35 -0.68
CA ALA A 51 19.10 7.31 -1.55
C ALA A 51 18.57 7.46 -2.98
N LEU A 52 17.26 7.68 -3.16
CA LEU A 52 16.65 7.92 -4.47
C LEU A 52 17.14 9.22 -5.12
N GLU A 53 17.41 10.28 -4.36
CA GLU A 53 18.01 11.53 -4.88
C GLU A 53 19.44 11.28 -5.42
N ALA A 54 20.23 10.46 -4.72
CA ALA A 54 21.57 10.09 -5.16
C ALA A 54 21.56 9.10 -6.34
N ASN A 55 20.52 8.28 -6.45
CA ASN A 55 20.32 7.34 -7.55
C ASN A 55 18.85 7.32 -8.03
N PRO A 56 18.46 8.23 -8.94
CA PRO A 56 17.06 8.38 -9.36
C PRO A 56 16.43 7.17 -10.07
N SER A 57 17.25 6.18 -10.47
CA SER A 57 16.77 4.90 -11.04
C SER A 57 16.62 3.79 -10.01
N SER A 58 16.82 4.07 -8.72
CA SER A 58 16.72 3.08 -7.63
C SER A 58 15.26 2.70 -7.36
N TYR A 59 14.82 1.59 -7.97
CA TYR A 59 13.51 1.00 -7.70
C TYR A 59 13.31 0.70 -6.21
N GLU A 60 14.31 0.09 -5.56
CA GLU A 60 14.24 -0.27 -4.15
C GLU A 60 14.07 0.93 -3.23
N ALA A 61 14.84 2.00 -3.45
CA ALA A 61 14.68 3.21 -2.66
C ALA A 61 13.28 3.83 -2.85
N ALA A 62 12.73 3.80 -4.08
CA ALA A 62 11.40 4.34 -4.35
C ALA A 62 10.28 3.58 -3.61
N TRP A 63 10.19 2.25 -3.76
CA TRP A 63 9.10 1.52 -3.11
C TRP A 63 9.27 1.45 -1.59
N LYS A 64 10.51 1.38 -1.08
CA LYS A 64 10.76 1.39 0.37
C LYS A 64 10.46 2.76 0.99
N ALA A 65 10.67 3.86 0.28
CA ALA A 65 10.20 5.19 0.71
C ALA A 65 8.67 5.24 0.78
N SER A 66 7.98 4.72 -0.24
CA SER A 66 6.51 4.62 -0.27
C SER A 66 5.97 3.85 0.94
N ARG A 67 6.49 2.64 1.16
CA ARG A 67 6.15 1.79 2.31
C ARG A 67 6.41 2.49 3.64
N SER A 68 7.58 3.11 3.81
CA SER A 68 7.95 3.73 5.09
C SER A 68 7.04 4.92 5.44
N TYR A 69 6.68 5.75 4.45
CA TYR A 69 5.72 6.84 4.68
C TYR A 69 4.30 6.35 4.94
N ARG A 70 3.85 5.29 4.24
CA ARG A 70 2.61 4.59 4.54
C ARG A 70 2.60 4.10 5.99
N GLU A 71 3.63 3.39 6.41
CA GLU A 71 3.70 2.81 7.76
C GLU A 71 3.75 3.90 8.84
N TYR A 72 4.50 4.98 8.61
CA TYR A 72 4.50 6.13 9.52
C TYR A 72 3.09 6.73 9.68
N ALA A 73 2.39 6.98 8.57
CA ALA A 73 1.03 7.52 8.59
C ALA A 73 0.04 6.57 9.28
N ASN A 74 0.10 5.28 8.95
CA ASN A 74 -0.76 4.26 9.54
C ASN A 74 -0.51 4.11 11.05
N THR A 75 0.75 4.08 11.47
CA THR A 75 1.14 3.98 12.88
C THR A 75 0.68 5.22 13.65
N ALA A 76 0.83 6.42 13.09
CA ALA A 76 0.34 7.66 13.71
C ALA A 76 -1.16 7.60 14.00
N LYS A 77 -1.96 7.09 13.05
CA LYS A 77 -3.40 6.88 13.22
C LYS A 77 -3.71 5.83 14.29
N GLN A 78 -3.05 4.68 14.22
CA GLN A 78 -3.31 3.56 15.14
C GLN A 78 -2.98 3.92 16.59
N LEU A 79 -1.89 4.67 16.80
CA LEU A 79 -1.50 5.19 18.12
C LEU A 79 -2.29 6.44 18.53
N ASN A 80 -3.19 6.94 17.69
CA ASN A 80 -3.95 8.17 17.92
C ASN A 80 -3.05 9.36 18.30
N VAL A 81 -1.96 9.54 17.57
CA VAL A 81 -1.04 10.67 17.76
C VAL A 81 -1.77 11.98 17.50
N ASP A 82 -1.46 13.02 18.28
CA ASP A 82 -2.01 14.35 18.07
C ASP A 82 -1.74 14.83 16.63
N GLY A 83 -2.82 15.17 15.90
CA GLY A 83 -2.73 15.60 14.51
C GLY A 83 -2.51 14.46 13.50
N TRP A 84 -2.81 13.21 13.84
CA TRP A 84 -2.65 12.06 12.93
C TRP A 84 -3.34 12.25 11.57
N GLU A 85 -4.46 12.98 11.49
CA GLU A 85 -5.14 13.28 10.22
C GLU A 85 -4.26 14.11 9.28
N ALA A 86 -3.56 15.11 9.81
CA ALA A 86 -2.62 15.93 9.05
C ALA A 86 -1.40 15.09 8.60
N ILE A 87 -0.92 14.20 9.47
CA ILE A 87 0.14 13.24 9.15
C ILE A 87 -0.33 12.32 8.01
N CYS A 88 -1.52 11.74 8.12
CA CYS A 88 -2.12 10.88 7.09
C CYS A 88 -2.25 11.59 5.74
N LYS A 89 -2.70 12.85 5.75
CA LYS A 89 -2.78 13.69 4.54
C LYS A 89 -1.40 13.92 3.90
N GLU A 90 -0.41 14.36 4.68
CA GLU A 90 0.91 14.70 4.12
C GLU A 90 1.66 13.45 3.66
N TYR A 91 1.80 12.48 4.56
CA TYR A 91 2.65 11.32 4.35
C TYR A 91 1.97 10.24 3.51
N GLY A 92 0.63 10.18 3.50
CA GLY A 92 -0.11 9.43 2.48
C GLY A 92 0.17 9.96 1.07
N LYS A 93 0.23 11.28 0.88
CA LYS A 93 0.56 11.88 -0.43
C LYS A 93 2.01 11.60 -0.84
N LEU A 94 2.95 11.69 0.09
CA LEU A 94 4.35 11.31 -0.16
C LEU A 94 4.46 9.83 -0.53
N GLY A 95 3.79 8.95 0.23
CA GLY A 95 3.71 7.52 -0.06
C GLY A 95 3.20 7.22 -1.47
N MET A 96 2.14 7.91 -1.90
CA MET A 96 1.62 7.83 -3.27
C MET A 96 2.66 8.24 -4.31
N ASN A 97 3.34 9.38 -4.11
CA ASN A 97 4.32 9.88 -5.08
C ASN A 97 5.48 8.90 -5.28
N TYR A 98 6.01 8.33 -4.20
CA TYR A 98 7.11 7.34 -4.30
C TYR A 98 6.64 5.97 -4.80
N GLY A 99 5.39 5.59 -4.51
CA GLY A 99 4.78 4.37 -5.07
C GLY A 99 4.60 4.49 -6.58
N GLU A 100 4.14 5.65 -7.06
CA GLU A 100 4.07 5.97 -8.50
C GLU A 100 5.46 5.95 -9.13
N ARG A 101 6.46 6.53 -8.46
CA ARG A 101 7.85 6.45 -8.94
C ARG A 101 8.35 5.01 -9.05
N ALA A 102 8.01 4.15 -8.10
CA ALA A 102 8.38 2.74 -8.16
C ALA A 102 7.70 2.00 -9.32
N ILE A 103 6.41 2.28 -9.59
CA ILE A 103 5.69 1.75 -10.76
C ILE A 103 6.35 2.18 -12.06
N GLU A 104 6.75 3.45 -12.19
CA GLU A 104 7.47 3.95 -13.38
C GLU A 104 8.82 3.25 -13.59
N LEU A 105 9.55 2.97 -12.52
CA LEU A 105 10.86 2.34 -12.56
C LEU A 105 10.79 0.84 -12.87
N ASN A 106 9.74 0.17 -12.37
CA ASN A 106 9.52 -1.25 -12.62
C ASN A 106 8.01 -1.58 -12.63
N PRO A 107 7.34 -1.49 -13.79
CA PRO A 107 5.89 -1.69 -13.91
C PRO A 107 5.47 -3.17 -13.80
N ASP A 108 6.42 -4.10 -13.76
CA ASP A 108 6.13 -5.54 -13.60
C ASP A 108 6.25 -6.00 -12.15
N ALA A 109 6.70 -5.12 -11.24
CA ALA A 109 6.90 -5.46 -9.84
C ALA A 109 5.76 -4.97 -8.93
N ILE A 110 5.47 -5.77 -7.90
CA ILE A 110 4.28 -5.61 -7.04
C ILE A 110 4.38 -4.42 -6.08
N ASP A 111 5.58 -4.12 -5.56
CA ASP A 111 5.74 -3.24 -4.40
C ASP A 111 5.18 -1.83 -4.67
N GLY A 112 5.45 -1.27 -5.86
CA GLY A 112 4.99 0.06 -6.23
C GLY A 112 3.46 0.17 -6.26
N TYR A 113 2.77 -0.82 -6.83
CA TYR A 113 1.32 -0.86 -6.88
C TYR A 113 0.71 -1.03 -5.49
N PHE A 114 1.20 -1.99 -4.72
CA PHE A 114 0.65 -2.29 -3.40
C PHE A 114 0.78 -1.09 -2.45
N TRP A 115 1.99 -0.55 -2.33
CA TRP A 115 2.25 0.57 -1.41
C TRP A 115 1.63 1.89 -1.91
N TYR A 116 1.50 2.11 -3.23
CA TYR A 116 0.69 3.22 -3.76
C TYR A 116 -0.76 3.13 -3.28
N GLY A 117 -1.41 1.99 -3.47
CA GLY A 117 -2.81 1.81 -3.08
C GLY A 117 -3.03 1.98 -1.57
N CYS A 118 -2.16 1.39 -0.74
CA CYS A 118 -2.22 1.57 0.70
C CYS A 118 -2.02 3.04 1.12
N SER A 119 -1.11 3.76 0.45
CA SER A 119 -0.88 5.18 0.71
C SER A 119 -2.09 6.06 0.36
N VAL A 120 -2.86 5.71 -0.67
CA VAL A 120 -4.15 6.37 -0.95
C VAL A 120 -5.13 6.15 0.20
N GLY A 121 -5.12 4.97 0.82
CA GLY A 121 -5.90 4.68 2.03
C GLY A 121 -5.59 5.67 3.16
N ASN A 122 -4.30 5.86 3.50
CA ASN A 122 -3.90 6.84 4.52
C ASN A 122 -4.22 8.28 4.11
N TYR A 123 -3.99 8.66 2.85
CA TYR A 123 -4.39 9.99 2.38
C TYR A 123 -5.89 10.23 2.59
N SER A 124 -6.72 9.25 2.20
CA SER A 124 -8.17 9.26 2.40
C SER A 124 -8.58 9.33 3.87
N ASP A 125 -7.84 8.69 4.78
CA ASP A 125 -8.07 8.84 6.22
C ASP A 125 -7.87 10.29 6.68
N GLY A 126 -6.89 11.01 6.11
CA GLY A 126 -6.61 12.40 6.46
C GLY A 126 -7.49 13.46 5.78
N VAL A 127 -8.02 13.18 4.57
CA VAL A 127 -8.83 14.17 3.80
C VAL A 127 -10.28 13.77 3.57
N SER A 128 -10.71 12.61 4.06
CA SER A 128 -11.94 11.89 3.72
C SER A 128 -11.95 11.24 2.32
N ILE A 129 -12.73 10.17 2.21
CA ILE A 129 -12.94 9.42 0.96
C ILE A 129 -13.58 10.26 -0.15
N LEU A 130 -14.47 11.21 0.20
CA LEU A 130 -15.12 12.07 -0.79
C LEU A 130 -14.11 13.01 -1.47
N THR A 131 -13.15 13.54 -0.71
CA THR A 131 -12.07 14.35 -1.26
C THR A 131 -11.17 13.51 -2.17
N ALA A 132 -10.74 12.33 -1.71
CA ALA A 132 -9.91 11.42 -2.52
C ALA A 132 -10.61 11.02 -3.84
N LEU A 133 -11.93 10.79 -3.80
CA LEU A 133 -12.74 10.52 -5.00
C LEU A 133 -12.82 11.72 -5.94
N LYS A 134 -13.00 12.93 -5.41
CA LYS A 134 -13.02 14.17 -6.19
C LYS A 134 -11.67 14.44 -6.87
N GLU A 135 -10.57 14.04 -6.25
CA GLU A 135 -9.22 14.08 -6.83
C GLU A 135 -8.96 12.97 -7.87
N GLY A 136 -9.93 12.08 -8.12
CA GLY A 136 -9.83 11.05 -9.15
C GLY A 136 -9.03 9.81 -8.74
N LEU A 137 -8.77 9.61 -7.45
CA LEU A 137 -7.86 8.54 -6.98
C LEU A 137 -8.44 7.12 -7.08
N LYS A 138 -9.76 6.97 -7.29
CA LYS A 138 -10.43 5.66 -7.29
C LYS A 138 -9.83 4.67 -8.27
N ASN A 139 -9.76 5.01 -9.57
CA ASN A 139 -9.46 4.04 -10.61
C ASN A 139 -8.03 3.53 -10.48
N LYS A 140 -7.06 4.45 -10.30
CA LYS A 140 -5.66 4.06 -10.11
C LYS A 140 -5.44 3.23 -8.83
N THR A 141 -6.18 3.51 -7.75
CA THR A 141 -6.13 2.69 -6.52
C THR A 141 -6.66 1.29 -6.77
N GLN A 142 -7.81 1.18 -7.43
CA GLN A 142 -8.42 -0.09 -7.81
C GLN A 142 -7.45 -0.91 -8.68
N GLU A 143 -6.95 -0.33 -9.77
CA GLU A 143 -6.02 -0.96 -10.71
C GLU A 143 -4.73 -1.41 -10.01
N SER A 144 -4.24 -0.62 -9.03
CA SER A 144 -3.04 -0.98 -8.29
C SER A 144 -3.26 -2.20 -7.39
N PHE A 145 -4.40 -2.28 -6.69
CA PHE A 145 -4.71 -3.45 -5.88
C PHE A 145 -5.03 -4.69 -6.73
N GLU A 146 -5.77 -4.53 -7.84
CA GLU A 146 -6.03 -5.61 -8.80
C GLU A 146 -4.72 -6.15 -9.39
N LYS A 147 -3.81 -5.27 -9.83
CA LYS A 147 -2.48 -5.67 -10.32
C LYS A 147 -1.66 -6.38 -9.25
N SER A 148 -1.70 -5.91 -8.00
CA SER A 148 -1.00 -6.56 -6.88
C SER A 148 -1.55 -7.97 -6.62
N TYR A 149 -2.87 -8.13 -6.67
CA TYR A 149 -3.52 -9.43 -6.52
C TYR A 149 -3.16 -10.39 -7.67
N GLU A 150 -3.11 -9.90 -8.91
CA GLU A 150 -2.70 -10.69 -10.08
C GLU A 150 -1.24 -11.16 -10.01
N LEU A 151 -0.33 -10.29 -9.54
CA LEU A 151 1.09 -10.60 -9.43
C LEU A 151 1.37 -11.60 -8.30
N ASP A 152 0.88 -11.31 -7.11
CA ASP A 152 0.97 -12.20 -5.95
C ASP A 152 -0.07 -11.81 -4.89
N LYS A 153 -1.20 -12.51 -4.89
CA LYS A 153 -2.26 -12.32 -3.90
C LYS A 153 -1.84 -12.60 -2.45
N MET A 154 -0.73 -13.29 -2.20
CA MET A 154 -0.21 -13.60 -0.87
C MET A 154 0.84 -12.59 -0.37
N TYR A 155 1.21 -11.60 -1.19
CA TYR A 155 2.17 -10.56 -0.82
C TYR A 155 1.75 -9.84 0.47
N VAL A 156 2.71 -9.67 1.41
CA VAL A 156 2.48 -9.07 2.74
C VAL A 156 1.29 -9.73 3.44
N ASP A 157 1.40 -11.05 3.64
CA ASP A 157 0.41 -11.87 4.33
C ASP A 157 -1.01 -11.69 3.77
N GLY A 158 -1.17 -11.77 2.45
CA GLY A 158 -2.48 -11.63 1.80
C GLY A 158 -2.97 -10.18 1.67
N GLY A 159 -2.06 -9.21 1.80
CA GLY A 159 -2.34 -7.78 1.71
C GLY A 159 -3.25 -7.38 0.53
N PRO A 160 -2.99 -7.81 -0.72
CA PRO A 160 -3.84 -7.48 -1.85
C PRO A 160 -5.31 -7.92 -1.70
N MET A 161 -5.57 -9.12 -1.16
CA MET A 161 -6.93 -9.59 -0.89
C MET A 161 -7.62 -8.68 0.13
N LYS A 162 -6.95 -8.43 1.26
CA LYS A 162 -7.47 -7.60 2.35
C LYS A 162 -7.75 -6.17 1.88
N ALA A 163 -6.84 -5.60 1.08
CA ALA A 163 -6.95 -4.26 0.51
C ALA A 163 -8.12 -4.15 -0.49
N LEU A 164 -8.30 -5.11 -1.40
CA LEU A 164 -9.44 -5.14 -2.32
C LEU A 164 -10.77 -5.26 -1.57
N GLY A 165 -10.81 -6.14 -0.58
CA GLY A 165 -11.95 -6.31 0.32
C GLY A 165 -12.36 -4.99 0.98
N ARG A 166 -11.38 -4.32 1.62
CA ARG A 166 -11.60 -3.01 2.25
C ARG A 166 -12.03 -1.95 1.24
N PHE A 167 -11.33 -1.84 0.11
CA PHE A 167 -11.57 -0.84 -0.93
C PHE A 167 -13.01 -0.89 -1.44
N TRP A 168 -13.50 -2.08 -1.82
CA TRP A 168 -14.86 -2.22 -2.36
C TRP A 168 -15.97 -1.98 -1.33
N PHE A 169 -15.67 -2.16 -0.04
CA PHE A 169 -16.63 -1.91 1.04
C PHE A 169 -16.75 -0.41 1.39
N VAL A 170 -15.64 0.30 1.55
CA VAL A 170 -15.65 1.67 2.10
C VAL A 170 -16.11 2.75 1.14
N LEU A 171 -16.16 2.47 -0.16
CA LEU A 171 -16.65 3.41 -1.16
C LEU A 171 -18.10 3.85 -0.81
N PRO A 172 -18.47 5.12 -1.08
CA PRO A 172 -19.83 5.57 -0.87
C PRO A 172 -20.78 4.92 -1.90
N TRP A 173 -22.05 4.79 -1.54
CA TRP A 173 -23.08 4.39 -2.51
C TRP A 173 -23.17 5.42 -3.66
N PRO A 174 -23.27 5.00 -4.94
CA PRO A 174 -23.48 3.63 -5.43
C PRO A 174 -22.20 2.89 -5.86
N LEU A 175 -21.01 3.38 -5.51
CA LEU A 175 -19.73 2.80 -5.94
C LEU A 175 -19.33 1.55 -5.14
N ALA A 176 -19.83 1.40 -3.91
CA ALA A 176 -19.59 0.24 -3.08
C ALA A 176 -20.02 -1.07 -3.77
N LYS A 177 -19.20 -2.12 -3.65
CA LYS A 177 -19.51 -3.47 -4.11
C LYS A 177 -19.37 -4.45 -2.95
N LYS A 178 -20.38 -4.49 -2.07
CA LYS A 178 -20.32 -5.23 -0.80
C LYS A 178 -20.18 -6.74 -0.97
N ASP A 179 -20.80 -7.32 -2.00
CA ASP A 179 -20.65 -8.76 -2.29
C ASP A 179 -19.22 -9.08 -2.73
N LEU A 180 -18.64 -8.23 -3.58
CA LEU A 180 -17.24 -8.38 -4.00
C LEU A 180 -16.26 -8.17 -2.82
N ALA A 181 -16.56 -7.22 -1.94
CA ALA A 181 -15.80 -7.02 -0.71
C ALA A 181 -15.84 -8.26 0.19
N LEU A 182 -17.02 -8.87 0.34
CA LEU A 182 -17.19 -10.12 1.09
C LEU A 182 -16.34 -11.25 0.48
N ASP A 183 -16.41 -11.45 -0.84
CA ASP A 183 -15.66 -12.51 -1.52
C ASP A 183 -14.15 -12.43 -1.26
N PHE A 184 -13.56 -11.24 -1.40
CA PHE A 184 -12.13 -11.05 -1.12
C PHE A 184 -11.76 -11.25 0.35
N LEU A 185 -12.59 -10.75 1.28
CA LEU A 185 -12.32 -10.92 2.71
C LEU A 185 -12.51 -12.37 3.17
N ARG A 186 -13.43 -13.12 2.54
CA ARG A 186 -13.57 -14.56 2.75
C ARG A 186 -12.39 -15.34 2.19
N GLU A 187 -11.90 -14.97 1.01
CA GLU A 187 -10.68 -15.57 0.46
C GLU A 187 -9.49 -15.33 1.40
N PHE A 188 -9.31 -14.09 1.87
CA PHE A 188 -8.28 -13.74 2.85
C PHE A 188 -8.41 -14.57 4.14
N GLN A 189 -9.61 -14.65 4.71
CA GLN A 189 -9.89 -15.38 5.95
C GLN A 189 -9.50 -16.87 5.88
N GLN A 190 -9.56 -17.51 4.70
CA GLN A 190 -9.17 -18.92 4.55
C GLN A 190 -7.69 -19.16 4.90
N SER A 191 -6.83 -18.17 4.60
CA SER A 191 -5.39 -18.26 4.86
C SER A 191 -5.00 -17.59 6.18
N PHE A 192 -5.72 -16.54 6.57
CA PHE A 192 -5.43 -15.71 7.76
C PHE A 192 -6.65 -15.61 8.69
N PRO A 193 -7.16 -16.74 9.22
CA PRO A 193 -8.39 -16.75 10.02
C PRO A 193 -8.26 -16.04 11.37
N ASP A 194 -7.04 -15.73 11.80
CA ASP A 194 -6.70 -15.10 13.08
C ASP A 194 -6.26 -13.64 12.96
N ASP A 195 -6.16 -13.07 11.73
CA ASP A 195 -5.75 -11.68 11.51
C ASP A 195 -6.79 -10.68 12.07
N PRO A 196 -6.44 -9.86 13.08
CA PRO A 196 -7.39 -8.95 13.73
C PRO A 196 -8.00 -7.91 12.78
N GLU A 197 -7.18 -7.36 11.86
CA GLU A 197 -7.64 -6.37 10.88
C GLU A 197 -8.66 -6.98 9.90
N GLY A 198 -8.33 -8.13 9.31
CA GLY A 198 -9.20 -8.84 8.38
C GLY A 198 -10.50 -9.29 9.01
N GLN A 199 -10.47 -9.74 10.28
CA GLN A 199 -11.69 -10.09 11.03
C GLN A 199 -12.62 -8.90 11.22
N VAL A 200 -12.09 -7.73 11.58
CA VAL A 200 -12.89 -6.50 11.73
C VAL A 200 -13.46 -6.06 10.40
N PHE A 201 -12.66 -6.06 9.33
CA PHE A 201 -13.16 -5.70 8.00
C PHE A 201 -14.27 -6.64 7.53
N LEU A 202 -14.09 -7.96 7.71
CA LEU A 202 -15.11 -8.95 7.37
C LEU A 202 -16.37 -8.76 8.20
N ALA A 203 -16.23 -8.53 9.51
CA ALA A 203 -17.36 -8.30 10.40
C ALA A 203 -18.20 -7.08 9.99
N GLU A 204 -17.57 -5.96 9.59
CA GLU A 204 -18.32 -4.79 9.09
C GLU A 204 -19.16 -5.13 7.86
N VAL A 205 -18.61 -5.89 6.90
CA VAL A 205 -19.37 -6.35 5.73
C VAL A 205 -20.55 -7.24 6.14
N LEU A 206 -20.33 -8.17 7.07
CA LEU A 206 -21.36 -9.08 7.57
C LEU A 206 -22.48 -8.34 8.32
N ILE A 207 -22.16 -7.32 9.12
CA ILE A 207 -23.14 -6.45 9.78
C ILE A 207 -24.05 -5.79 8.75
N ASP A 208 -23.47 -5.22 7.70
CA ASP A 208 -24.21 -4.57 6.61
C ASP A 208 -25.09 -5.55 5.83
N LYS A 209 -24.68 -6.81 5.73
CA LYS A 209 -25.45 -7.91 5.14
C LYS A 209 -26.45 -8.55 6.10
N LYS A 210 -26.54 -8.07 7.35
CA LYS A 210 -27.40 -8.58 8.43
C LYS A 210 -27.04 -9.98 8.92
N GLU A 211 -25.81 -10.43 8.67
CA GLU A 211 -25.24 -11.70 9.14
C GLU A 211 -24.59 -11.51 10.53
N LYS A 212 -25.39 -11.02 11.48
CA LYS A 212 -24.91 -10.50 12.77
C LYS A 212 -24.25 -11.54 13.68
N GLU A 213 -24.69 -12.80 13.65
CA GLU A 213 -24.15 -13.86 14.53
C GLU A 213 -22.70 -14.16 14.21
N GLU A 214 -22.38 -14.28 12.92
CA GLU A 214 -21.01 -14.50 12.49
C GLU A 214 -20.13 -13.27 12.72
N ALA A 215 -20.65 -12.07 12.40
CA ALA A 215 -19.96 -10.83 12.72
C ALA A 215 -19.59 -10.75 14.21
N ARG A 216 -20.54 -11.09 15.10
CA ARG A 216 -20.31 -11.12 16.55
C ARG A 216 -19.17 -12.08 16.92
N ALA A 217 -19.17 -13.29 16.39
CA ALA A 217 -18.12 -14.28 16.69
C ALA A 217 -16.72 -13.78 16.28
N LEU A 218 -16.60 -13.15 15.11
CA LEU A 218 -15.32 -12.55 14.65
C LEU A 218 -14.89 -11.40 15.56
N LEU A 219 -15.82 -10.50 15.91
CA LEU A 219 -15.52 -9.35 16.74
C LEU A 219 -15.16 -9.73 18.18
N GLU A 220 -15.81 -10.74 18.77
CA GLU A 220 -15.44 -11.24 20.10
C GLU A 220 -14.02 -11.81 20.11
N LYS A 221 -13.64 -12.51 19.04
CA LYS A 221 -12.27 -12.99 18.84
C LYS A 221 -11.27 -11.85 18.71
N THR A 222 -11.54 -10.87 17.85
CA THR A 222 -10.65 -9.69 17.70
C THR A 222 -10.55 -8.87 18.98
N ALA A 223 -11.65 -8.69 19.73
CA ALA A 223 -11.68 -7.91 20.96
C ALA A 223 -10.77 -8.47 22.06
N ALA A 224 -10.39 -9.75 21.97
CA ALA A 224 -9.47 -10.44 22.86
C ALA A 224 -8.01 -10.47 22.35
N SER A 225 -7.71 -9.90 21.19
CA SER A 225 -6.36 -9.84 20.63
C SER A 225 -5.49 -8.75 21.28
N ASP A 226 -4.16 -8.91 21.20
CA ASP A 226 -3.19 -7.92 21.68
C ASP A 226 -3.04 -6.71 20.74
N GLU A 227 -3.63 -6.78 19.53
CA GLU A 227 -3.66 -5.69 18.55
C GLU A 227 -4.68 -4.62 18.97
N THR A 228 -4.29 -3.79 19.94
CA THR A 228 -5.17 -2.87 20.67
C THR A 228 -6.07 -2.02 19.79
N TYR A 229 -5.55 -1.49 18.66
CA TYR A 229 -6.33 -0.69 17.72
C TYR A 229 -7.55 -1.45 17.16
N PHE A 230 -7.34 -2.68 16.70
CA PHE A 230 -8.41 -3.50 16.14
C PHE A 230 -9.28 -4.12 17.23
N ALA A 231 -8.71 -4.47 18.38
CA ALA A 231 -9.48 -4.92 19.54
C ALA A 231 -10.48 -3.86 20.01
N ASP A 232 -10.08 -2.59 20.06
CA ASP A 232 -10.96 -1.49 20.44
C ASP A 232 -12.00 -1.18 19.36
N TRP A 233 -11.65 -1.32 18.08
CA TRP A 233 -12.64 -1.25 17.00
C TRP A 233 -13.69 -2.35 17.14
N ALA A 234 -13.26 -3.58 17.40
CA ALA A 234 -14.18 -4.69 17.57
C ALA A 234 -15.15 -4.48 18.74
N LYS A 235 -14.65 -3.99 19.89
CA LYS A 235 -15.49 -3.64 21.05
C LYS A 235 -16.55 -2.57 20.72
N ARG A 236 -16.20 -1.56 19.91
CA ARG A 236 -17.16 -0.53 19.45
C ARG A 236 -18.28 -1.16 18.63
N LEU A 237 -17.93 -1.97 17.62
CA LEU A 237 -18.92 -2.64 16.76
C LEU A 237 -19.82 -3.60 17.55
N LEU A 238 -19.27 -4.34 18.53
CA LEU A 238 -20.06 -5.20 19.42
C LEU A 238 -21.08 -4.43 20.25
N ALA A 239 -20.75 -3.22 20.70
CA ALA A 239 -21.65 -2.38 21.47
C ALA A 239 -22.83 -1.87 20.63
N ASP A 240 -22.61 -1.67 19.33
CA ASP A 240 -23.62 -1.20 18.36
C ASP A 240 -24.50 -2.34 17.81
N LEU A 241 -24.03 -3.60 17.90
CA LEU A 241 -24.72 -4.80 17.41
C LEU A 241 -25.92 -5.26 18.25
N LYS A 242 -26.34 -4.50 19.25
CA LYS A 242 -27.46 -4.82 20.15
C LYS A 242 -28.78 -5.08 19.42
#